data_AF-A0A352MW42-F1
#
_entry.id   AF-A0A352MW42-F1
#
_cell.length_a   1.000
_cell.length_b   1.000
_cell.length_c   1.000
_cell.angle_alpha   90.00
_cell.angle_beta   90.00
_cell.angle_gamma   90.00
#
_symmetry.space_group_name_H-M   'P 1'
#
loop_
_entity.id
_entity.type
_entity.pdbx_description
1 polymer ?
#
loop_
_entity_poly.entity_id
_entity_poly.type
_entity_poly.pdbx_seq_one_letter_code
_entity_poly.pdbx_strand_id
1 'polypeptide(L)'
;MKEKNVNTLGKREKFKLLIMLNIILILTIILIIIIFKFGYAKYIQTHIGSTNVEVSKMICEMEIISGESNETIIHPYCNIKVKNYNSLNNVTQTDVDYKIQVISKDNSELPEYYWKNSDGIEIARNSDVTGSFKYETKDEREYTILEVFLHLY
;
A
#
# COMPACT_ATOMS: atom_id res chain seq x y z
N MET A 1 82.44 -9.94 -39.91
CA MET A 1 81.03 -9.87 -39.43
C MET A 1 80.67 -11.27 -38.93
N LYS A 2 80.64 -11.52 -37.62
CA LYS A 2 80.32 -12.84 -37.05
C LYS A 2 78.94 -12.76 -36.41
N GLU A 3 77.95 -13.38 -37.07
CA GLU A 3 76.64 -13.68 -36.49
C GLU A 3 76.84 -14.54 -35.24
N LYS A 4 76.42 -14.03 -34.08
CA LYS A 4 76.27 -14.85 -32.88
C LYS A 4 74.95 -15.59 -33.01
N ASN A 5 75.06 -16.89 -33.22
CA ASN A 5 73.96 -17.83 -33.27
C ASN A 5 73.26 -17.87 -31.90
N VAL A 6 71.97 -17.60 -31.92
CA VAL A 6 71.08 -17.48 -30.77
C VAL A 6 70.36 -18.83 -30.57
N ASN A 7 70.21 -19.22 -29.31
CA ASN A 7 69.31 -20.24 -28.78
C ASN A 7 69.65 -21.74 -28.93
N THR A 8 70.17 -22.30 -27.83
CA THR A 8 69.81 -23.65 -27.39
C THR A 8 69.56 -23.68 -25.89
N LEU A 9 68.32 -23.38 -25.48
CA LEU A 9 67.88 -23.56 -24.09
C LEU A 9 67.79 -25.07 -23.78
N GLY A 10 68.57 -25.56 -22.81
CA GLY A 10 68.64 -26.97 -22.46
C GLY A 10 67.32 -27.56 -21.96
N LYS A 11 67.10 -28.87 -22.17
CA LYS A 11 65.84 -29.59 -21.85
C LYS A 11 65.32 -29.37 -20.42
N ARG A 12 66.22 -29.21 -19.44
CA ARG A 12 65.87 -28.89 -18.03
C ARG A 12 65.31 -27.47 -17.85
N GLU A 13 65.85 -26.49 -18.56
CA GLU A 13 65.42 -25.08 -18.48
C GLU A 13 64.02 -24.91 -19.10
N LYS A 14 63.75 -25.59 -20.23
CA LYS A 14 62.42 -25.62 -20.84
C LYS A 14 61.36 -26.26 -19.93
N PHE A 15 61.72 -27.32 -19.19
CA PHE A 15 60.82 -27.99 -18.26
C PHE A 15 60.47 -27.10 -17.06
N LYS A 16 61.44 -26.36 -16.50
CA LYS A 16 61.19 -25.38 -15.43
C LYS A 16 60.29 -24.22 -15.90
N LEU A 17 60.50 -23.73 -17.12
CA LEU A 17 59.64 -22.71 -17.73
C LEU A 17 58.19 -23.18 -17.89
N LEU A 18 57.96 -24.43 -18.31
CA LEU A 18 56.62 -25.01 -18.43
C LEU A 18 55.93 -25.17 -17.07
N ILE A 19 56.68 -25.52 -16.01
CA ILE A 19 56.14 -25.59 -14.65
C ILE A 19 55.77 -24.19 -14.14
N MET A 20 56.66 -23.20 -14.30
CA MET A 20 56.39 -21.81 -13.91
C MET A 20 55.17 -21.24 -14.64
N LEU A 21 55.02 -21.52 -15.94
CA LEU A 21 53.86 -21.08 -16.73
C LEU A 21 52.55 -21.67 -16.19
N ASN A 22 52.53 -22.96 -15.86
CA ASN A 22 51.34 -23.61 -15.28
C ASN A 22 50.98 -23.06 -13.90
N ILE A 23 51.97 -22.76 -13.05
CA ILE A 23 51.74 -22.13 -11.74
C ILE A 23 51.09 -20.75 -11.90
N ILE A 24 51.60 -19.94 -12.84
CA ILE A 24 51.03 -18.61 -13.14
C ILE A 24 49.61 -18.73 -13.68
N LEU A 25 49.33 -19.71 -14.55
CA LEU A 25 48.00 -19.97 -15.08
C LEU A 25 47.01 -20.30 -13.96
N ILE A 26 47.37 -21.21 -13.06
CA ILE A 26 46.54 -21.62 -11.92
C ILE A 26 46.25 -20.43 -11.00
N LEU A 27 47.25 -19.61 -10.69
CA LEU A 27 47.08 -18.40 -9.87
C LEU A 27 46.11 -17.40 -10.52
N THR A 28 46.17 -17.27 -11.85
CA THR A 28 45.29 -16.36 -12.61
C THR A 28 43.83 -16.84 -12.53
N ILE A 29 43.59 -18.14 -12.66
CA ILE A 29 42.24 -18.73 -12.55
C ILE A 29 41.67 -18.50 -11.14
N ILE A 30 42.48 -18.69 -10.10
CA ILE A 30 42.05 -18.46 -8.71
C ILE A 30 41.66 -16.99 -8.50
N LEU A 31 42.45 -16.05 -9.04
CA LEU A 31 42.16 -14.62 -8.93
C LEU A 31 40.82 -14.26 -9.59
N ILE A 32 40.54 -14.81 -10.77
CA ILE A 32 39.28 -14.61 -11.49
C ILE A 32 38.09 -15.09 -10.65
N ILE A 33 38.18 -16.27 -10.04
CA ILE A 33 37.11 -16.83 -9.19
C ILE A 33 36.82 -15.91 -7.99
N ILE A 34 37.85 -15.33 -7.38
CA ILE A 34 37.69 -14.40 -6.24
C ILE A 34 36.94 -13.14 -6.69
N ILE A 35 37.30 -12.56 -7.84
CA ILE A 35 36.64 -11.36 -8.38
C ILE A 35 35.16 -11.64 -8.65
N PHE A 36 34.82 -12.78 -9.26
CA PHE A 36 33.43 -13.15 -9.52
C PHE A 36 32.62 -13.33 -8.24
N LYS A 37 33.19 -13.94 -7.19
CA LYS A 37 32.51 -14.08 -5.89
C LYS A 37 32.22 -12.72 -5.24
N PHE A 38 33.17 -11.81 -5.25
CA PHE A 38 32.99 -10.45 -4.71
C PHE A 38 31.95 -9.66 -5.51
N GLY A 39 31.99 -9.73 -6.84
CA GLY A 39 31.01 -9.08 -7.71
C GLY A 39 29.59 -9.60 -7.49
N TYR A 40 29.43 -10.93 -7.40
CA TYR A 40 28.12 -11.57 -7.20
C TYR A 40 27.53 -11.29 -5.81
N ALA A 41 28.36 -11.26 -4.75
CA ALA A 41 27.90 -10.92 -3.41
C ALA A 41 27.35 -9.48 -3.34
N LYS A 42 28.04 -8.53 -3.99
CA LYS A 42 27.58 -7.13 -4.08
C LYS A 42 26.32 -7.01 -4.95
N TYR A 43 26.26 -7.75 -6.06
CA TYR A 43 25.07 -7.81 -6.93
C TYR A 43 23.82 -8.31 -6.18
N ILE A 44 23.95 -9.41 -5.42
CA ILE A 44 22.87 -9.93 -4.58
C ILE A 44 22.49 -8.93 -3.49
N GLN A 45 23.44 -8.31 -2.78
CA GLN A 45 23.12 -7.28 -1.79
C GLN A 45 22.37 -6.09 -2.36
N THR A 46 22.64 -5.73 -3.62
CA THR A 46 21.96 -4.58 -4.27
C THR A 46 20.51 -4.93 -4.65
N HIS A 47 20.20 -6.22 -4.88
CA HIS A 47 18.85 -6.68 -5.23
C HIS A 47 18.06 -7.19 -4.02
N ILE A 48 18.73 -7.62 -2.96
CA ILE A 48 18.14 -7.87 -1.63
C ILE A 48 18.26 -6.57 -0.82
N GLY A 49 17.74 -5.48 -1.37
CA GLY A 49 17.31 -4.37 -0.54
C GLY A 49 16.15 -4.88 0.30
N SER A 50 16.26 -4.80 1.63
CA SER A 50 15.15 -5.03 2.54
C SER A 50 14.08 -3.98 2.21
N THR A 51 13.15 -4.33 1.33
CA THR A 51 11.94 -3.55 1.12
C THR A 51 11.02 -3.98 2.25
N ASN A 52 10.97 -3.16 3.30
CA ASN A 52 9.85 -3.20 4.22
C ASN A 52 8.64 -2.77 3.39
N VAL A 53 7.91 -3.74 2.84
CA VAL A 53 6.61 -3.49 2.22
C VAL A 53 5.67 -3.14 3.36
N GLU A 54 5.67 -1.87 3.75
CA GLU A 54 4.66 -1.34 4.66
C GLU A 54 3.36 -1.27 3.87
N VAL A 55 2.45 -2.20 4.18
CA VAL A 55 1.11 -2.20 3.59
C VAL A 55 0.36 -1.03 4.19
N SER A 56 -0.02 -0.04 3.37
CA SER A 56 -0.79 1.12 3.80
C SER A 56 -2.07 0.70 4.52
N LYS A 57 -2.29 1.24 5.71
CA LYS A 57 -3.45 0.92 6.54
C LYS A 57 -4.63 1.82 6.17
N MET A 58 -5.67 1.20 5.61
CA MET A 58 -6.97 1.85 5.40
C MET A 58 -7.71 1.98 6.74
N ILE A 59 -8.23 3.18 7.03
CA ILE A 59 -9.07 3.45 8.20
C ILE A 59 -10.35 4.15 7.75
N CYS A 60 -11.49 3.54 8.03
CA CYS A 60 -12.83 4.09 7.86
C CYS A 60 -13.70 3.54 8.97
N GLU A 61 -14.00 4.37 9.96
CA GLU A 61 -14.88 4.00 11.08
C GLU A 61 -16.23 4.69 10.89
N MET A 62 -17.30 3.92 11.09
CA MET A 62 -18.69 4.41 11.02
C MET A 62 -19.37 4.16 12.36
N GLU A 63 -20.00 5.19 12.91
CA GLU A 63 -20.65 5.16 14.21
C GLU A 63 -22.07 5.71 14.09
N ILE A 64 -23.01 5.05 14.77
CA ILE A 64 -24.38 5.55 14.93
C ILE A 64 -24.42 6.35 16.23
N ILE A 65 -24.71 7.65 16.14
CA ILE A 65 -24.62 8.59 17.27
C ILE A 65 -25.89 8.60 18.14
N SER A 66 -26.86 7.73 17.84
CA SER A 66 -28.22 7.68 18.38
C SER A 66 -29.14 8.78 17.85
N GLY A 67 -30.41 8.43 17.66
CA GLY A 67 -31.50 9.38 17.54
C GLY A 67 -32.32 9.31 18.81
N GLU A 68 -32.42 10.42 19.53
CA GLU A 68 -33.41 10.54 20.59
C GLU A 68 -34.80 10.42 19.97
N SER A 69 -35.54 9.38 20.34
CA SER A 69 -36.98 9.36 20.15
C SER A 69 -37.59 10.35 21.16
N ASN A 70 -37.58 11.64 20.84
CA ASN A 70 -38.44 12.58 21.54
C ASN A 70 -39.89 12.28 21.16
N GLU A 71 -40.83 12.43 22.11
CA GLU A 71 -42.26 12.09 21.97
C GLU A 71 -42.97 12.79 20.78
N THR A 72 -42.30 13.77 20.15
CA THR A 72 -42.75 14.53 18.98
C THR A 72 -42.23 13.99 17.63
N ILE A 73 -41.30 13.03 17.63
CA ILE A 73 -40.66 12.45 16.44
C ILE A 73 -41.07 10.98 16.34
N ILE A 74 -42.00 10.69 15.43
CA ILE A 74 -42.71 9.40 15.36
C ILE A 74 -41.86 8.30 14.67
N HIS A 75 -40.72 8.62 14.05
CA HIS A 75 -39.91 7.67 13.26
C HIS A 75 -38.41 7.79 13.52
N PRO A 76 -37.63 6.69 13.40
CA PRO A 76 -36.24 6.66 13.85
C PRO A 76 -35.35 7.56 13.00
N TYR A 77 -34.98 8.68 13.61
CA TYR A 77 -33.87 9.52 13.22
C TYR A 77 -32.56 8.73 13.39
N CYS A 78 -31.79 8.52 12.31
CA CYS A 78 -30.47 7.91 12.41
C CYS A 78 -29.39 8.94 12.04
N ASN A 79 -28.59 9.28 13.05
CA ASN A 79 -27.35 10.04 12.85
C ASN A 79 -26.19 9.08 12.66
N ILE A 80 -25.47 9.27 11.56
CA ILE A 80 -24.31 8.49 11.17
C ILE A 80 -23.12 9.43 11.12
N LYS A 81 -22.04 9.06 11.82
CA LYS A 81 -20.74 9.68 11.66
C LYS A 81 -19.82 8.73 10.92
N VAL A 82 -19.15 9.24 9.90
CA VAL A 82 -18.09 8.54 9.19
C VAL A 82 -16.80 9.30 9.41
N LYS A 83 -15.74 8.61 9.84
CA LYS A 83 -14.44 9.21 10.14
C LYS A 83 -13.31 8.38 9.54
N ASN A 84 -12.25 9.05 9.11
CA ASN A 84 -11.07 8.40 8.52
C ASN A 84 -9.92 8.20 9.52
N TYR A 85 -10.24 8.23 10.81
CA TYR A 85 -9.28 8.08 11.90
C TYR A 85 -9.83 7.19 13.01
N ASN A 86 -8.92 6.54 13.74
CA ASN A 86 -9.27 5.62 14.83
C ASN A 86 -9.21 6.26 16.22
N SER A 87 -9.57 5.49 17.26
CA SER A 87 -9.52 5.91 18.67
C SER A 87 -8.14 6.36 19.16
N LEU A 88 -7.07 5.92 18.47
CA LEU A 88 -5.68 6.32 18.73
C LEU A 88 -5.24 7.53 17.88
N ASN A 89 -6.18 8.18 17.18
CA ASN A 89 -5.97 9.33 16.30
C ASN A 89 -5.04 9.05 15.10
N ASN A 90 -4.91 7.79 14.67
CA ASN A 90 -4.23 7.47 13.42
C ASN A 90 -5.18 7.72 12.25
N VAL A 91 -4.72 8.46 11.25
CA VAL A 91 -5.45 8.75 10.02
C VAL A 91 -5.18 7.67 8.98
N THR A 92 -6.14 7.41 8.09
CA THR A 92 -5.95 6.53 6.93
C THR A 92 -4.70 6.92 6.13
N GLN A 93 -3.91 5.91 5.74
CA GLN A 93 -2.71 6.08 4.92
C GLN A 93 -2.99 6.00 3.41
N THR A 94 -4.25 5.78 3.04
CA THR A 94 -4.72 5.73 1.66
C THR A 94 -5.97 6.59 1.51
N ASP A 95 -6.21 7.07 0.29
CA ASP A 95 -7.51 7.63 -0.08
C ASP A 95 -8.60 6.56 0.12
N VAL A 96 -9.74 6.98 0.67
CA VAL A 96 -10.86 6.09 1.00
C VAL A 96 -12.14 6.65 0.42
N ASP A 97 -12.76 5.88 -0.48
CA ASP A 97 -14.12 6.14 -0.94
C ASP A 97 -15.10 5.26 -0.14
N TYR A 98 -16.23 5.83 0.25
CA TYR A 98 -17.26 5.13 1.02
C TYR A 98 -18.66 5.41 0.50
N LYS A 99 -19.57 4.50 0.83
CA LYS A 99 -20.99 4.57 0.48
C LYS A 99 -21.85 4.13 1.66
N ILE A 100 -22.89 4.91 1.94
CA ILE A 100 -23.92 4.61 2.94
C ILE A 100 -25.20 4.28 2.20
N GLN A 101 -25.77 3.11 2.50
CA GLN A 101 -27.00 2.61 1.87
C GLN A 101 -28.05 2.30 2.92
N VAL A 102 -29.31 2.56 2.59
CA VAL A 102 -30.47 2.12 3.37
C VAL A 102 -30.99 0.85 2.75
N ILE A 103 -31.13 -0.21 3.53
CA ILE A 103 -31.61 -1.51 3.05
C ILE A 103 -32.74 -1.95 3.98
N SER A 104 -33.86 -2.36 3.40
CA SER A 104 -34.96 -2.91 4.17
C SER A 104 -34.60 -4.27 4.75
N LYS A 105 -34.94 -4.50 6.02
CA LYS A 105 -34.63 -5.76 6.72
C LYS A 105 -35.31 -6.98 6.09
N ASP A 106 -36.49 -6.78 5.51
CA ASP A 106 -37.35 -7.82 4.95
C ASP A 106 -37.50 -7.72 3.43
N ASN A 107 -36.65 -6.92 2.76
CA ASN A 107 -36.74 -6.60 1.34
C ASN A 107 -38.05 -5.92 0.92
N SER A 108 -38.81 -5.34 1.85
CA SER A 108 -39.92 -4.46 1.52
C SER A 108 -39.43 -3.18 0.83
N GLU A 109 -40.36 -2.54 0.10
CA GLU A 109 -40.12 -1.21 -0.47
C GLU A 109 -39.88 -0.21 0.66
N LEU A 110 -38.79 0.55 0.56
CA LEU A 110 -38.45 1.56 1.56
C LEU A 110 -39.40 2.77 1.43
N PRO A 111 -39.83 3.39 2.55
CA PRO A 111 -40.55 4.66 2.48
C PRO A 111 -39.69 5.76 1.84
N GLU A 112 -40.31 6.88 1.46
CA GLU A 112 -39.57 8.04 0.98
C GLU A 112 -38.66 8.58 2.10
N TYR A 113 -37.38 8.82 1.80
CA TYR A 113 -36.42 9.32 2.78
C TYR A 113 -35.38 10.24 2.13
N TYR A 114 -34.78 11.12 2.93
CA TYR A 114 -33.70 11.97 2.48
C TYR A 114 -32.58 12.07 3.52
N TRP A 115 -31.41 12.44 3.04
CA TRP A 115 -30.21 12.65 3.83
C TRP A 115 -29.93 14.13 3.99
N LYS A 116 -29.57 14.54 5.20
CA LYS A 116 -29.01 15.85 5.51
C LYS A 116 -27.57 15.74 5.97
N ASN A 117 -26.76 16.74 5.64
CA ASN A 117 -25.44 16.92 6.25
C ASN A 117 -25.57 17.62 7.62
N SER A 118 -24.43 17.86 8.28
CA SER A 118 -24.35 18.59 9.56
C SER A 118 -24.93 20.01 9.52
N ASP A 119 -24.99 20.65 8.34
CA ASP A 119 -25.56 21.98 8.16
C ASP A 119 -27.10 21.94 7.93
N GLY A 120 -27.70 20.74 7.93
CA GLY A 120 -29.11 20.54 7.67
C GLY A 120 -29.51 20.64 6.20
N ILE A 121 -28.55 20.64 5.27
CA ILE A 121 -28.79 20.71 3.83
C ILE A 121 -29.10 19.31 3.29
N GLU A 122 -30.17 19.17 2.51
CA GLU A 122 -30.50 17.91 1.81
C GLU A 122 -29.41 17.59 0.77
N ILE A 123 -28.80 16.42 0.88
CA ILE A 123 -27.70 15.98 0.00
C ILE A 123 -28.08 14.81 -0.92
N ALA A 124 -29.13 14.06 -0.56
CA ALA A 124 -29.59 12.89 -1.29
C ALA A 124 -31.04 12.55 -0.90
N ARG A 125 -31.81 11.98 -1.82
CA ARG A 125 -33.20 11.55 -1.62
C ARG A 125 -33.41 10.19 -2.24
N ASN A 126 -33.96 9.24 -1.48
CA ASN A 126 -34.18 7.85 -1.88
C ASN A 126 -32.97 7.20 -2.57
N SER A 127 -31.77 7.63 -2.19
CA SER A 127 -30.52 7.23 -2.82
C SER A 127 -29.40 7.09 -1.78
N ASP A 128 -28.34 6.42 -2.22
CA ASP A 128 -27.12 6.26 -1.43
C ASP A 128 -26.40 7.58 -1.22
N VAL A 129 -25.69 7.71 -0.09
CA VAL A 129 -24.72 8.79 0.15
C VAL A 129 -23.33 8.26 -0.15
N THR A 130 -22.57 8.98 -0.95
CA THR A 130 -21.17 8.68 -1.24
C THR A 130 -20.25 9.78 -0.72
N GLY A 131 -19.06 9.41 -0.27
CA GLY A 131 -18.04 10.35 0.13
C GLY A 131 -16.65 9.79 -0.07
N SER A 132 -15.65 10.67 0.08
CA SER A 132 -14.24 10.33 -0.08
C SER A 132 -13.43 11.06 0.97
N PHE A 133 -12.46 10.38 1.57
CA PHE A 133 -11.45 10.96 2.43
C PHE A 133 -10.09 10.90 1.77
N LYS A 134 -9.31 11.97 1.95
CA LYS A 134 -7.92 12.00 1.51
C LYS A 134 -7.01 11.36 2.56
N TYR A 135 -5.97 10.69 2.08
CA TYR A 135 -4.90 10.20 2.95
C TYR A 135 -4.29 11.35 3.76
N GLU A 136 -3.79 11.03 4.97
CA GLU A 136 -3.10 11.95 5.89
C GLU A 136 -3.88 13.20 6.36
N THR A 137 -5.07 13.45 5.84
CA THR A 137 -5.93 14.56 6.25
C THR A 137 -7.01 14.03 7.18
N LYS A 138 -6.95 14.35 8.47
CA LYS A 138 -8.01 13.98 9.42
C LYS A 138 -9.32 14.66 9.04
N ASP A 139 -10.37 13.88 8.84
CA ASP A 139 -11.70 14.36 8.45
C ASP A 139 -12.81 13.48 9.06
N GLU A 140 -13.97 14.08 9.28
CA GLU A 140 -15.19 13.40 9.71
C GLU A 140 -16.41 14.07 9.10
N ARG A 141 -17.44 13.26 8.82
CA ARG A 141 -18.70 13.73 8.26
C ARG A 141 -19.87 13.15 9.02
N GLU A 142 -20.86 13.97 9.23
CA GLU A 142 -22.12 13.59 9.87
C GLU A 142 -23.26 13.66 8.85
N TYR A 143 -24.08 12.61 8.88
CA TYR A 143 -25.22 12.42 8.02
C TYR A 143 -26.43 12.06 8.86
N THR A 144 -27.56 12.62 8.48
CA THR A 144 -28.83 12.40 9.14
C THR A 144 -29.83 11.90 8.13
N ILE A 145 -30.46 10.75 8.39
CA ILE A 145 -31.58 10.26 7.58
C ILE A 145 -32.92 10.66 8.21
N LEU A 146 -33.84 11.11 7.36
CA LEU A 146 -35.20 11.48 7.73
C LEU A 146 -36.19 10.86 6.74
N GLU A 147 -37.30 10.34 7.25
CA GLU A 147 -38.44 9.87 6.46
C GLU A 147 -39.30 11.07 6.00
N VAL A 148 -39.77 11.07 4.75
CA VAL A 148 -40.69 12.08 4.24
C VAL A 148 -42.12 11.68 4.58
N PHE A 149 -42.81 12.49 5.36
CA PHE A 149 -44.26 12.37 5.50
C PHE A 149 -44.96 13.24 4.46
N LEU A 150 -45.70 12.62 3.55
CA LEU A 150 -46.76 13.31 2.82
C LEU A 150 -47.86 13.66 3.83
N HIS A 151 -47.86 14.90 4.31
CA HIS A 151 -49.05 15.47 4.94
C HIS A 151 -50.17 15.47 3.89
N LEU A 152 -51.04 14.46 3.95
CA LEU A 152 -52.38 14.54 3.40
C LEU A 152 -53.11 15.65 4.19
N TYR A 153 -53.12 16.84 3.62
CA TYR A 153 -54.08 17.90 3.94
C TYR A 153 -55.37 17.68 3.15
#